data_AF-A0A259LR21-F1
#
_entry.id   AF-A0A259LR21-F1
#
_cell.length_a   1.000
_cell.length_b   1.000
_cell.length_c   1.000
_cell.angle_alpha   90.00
_cell.angle_beta   90.00
_cell.angle_gamma   90.00
#
_symmetry.space_group_name_H-M   'P 1'
#
loop_
_entity.id
_entity.type
_entity.pdbx_description
1 polymer ?
#
loop_
_entity_poly.entity_id
_entity_poly.type
_entity_poly.pdbx_seq_one_letter_code
_entity_poly.pdbx_strand_id
1 'polypeptide(L)'
;MPRPLLARALVPGLVGVLGLVGLFGPQAMAQEAVPERRIIATQDMDFPGGDLQPLFDTTLEACRTACLADAACGAFTFNSRSNACFPKSAVVERVPYAGAVSAEVVATAPGVLQSAPTRAADLAWLGAPTLDQARDLALEIGTLHPAGGFDLDTVLQAVLERANANDPANAAYWMGAAVSLMDRSDLWVEYARLTARVPSQDYDQQMRLRARAVSAAVNGYLRAEA
;
A
#
# COMPACT_ATOMS: atom_id res chain seq x y z
N MET A 1 17.03 67.92 57.71
CA MET A 1 17.80 66.67 57.93
C MET A 1 16.82 65.56 58.26
N PRO A 2 17.00 64.35 57.70
CA PRO A 2 15.89 63.48 57.30
C PRO A 2 15.58 62.37 58.31
N ARG A 3 14.32 61.91 58.36
CA ARG A 3 13.94 60.58 58.85
C ARG A 3 12.91 59.97 57.90
N PRO A 4 13.11 58.74 57.39
CA PRO A 4 12.28 58.17 56.34
C PRO A 4 11.01 57.53 56.90
N LEU A 5 9.91 57.71 56.19
CA LEU A 5 8.64 57.00 56.37
C LEU A 5 8.73 55.65 55.62
N LEU A 6 8.68 54.54 56.35
CA LEU A 6 8.48 53.19 55.80
C LEU A 6 6.99 53.01 55.48
N ALA A 7 6.66 53.01 54.19
CA ALA A 7 5.34 52.67 53.69
C ALA A 7 5.17 51.14 53.66
N ARG A 8 4.06 50.67 54.25
CA ARG A 8 3.62 49.27 54.29
C ARG A 8 3.37 48.74 52.87
N ALA A 9 3.98 47.59 52.56
CA ALA A 9 3.70 46.83 51.35
C ALA A 9 2.30 46.22 51.41
N LEU A 10 1.48 46.52 50.41
CA LEU A 10 0.22 45.85 50.09
C LEU A 10 0.55 44.58 49.28
N VAL A 11 0.04 43.43 49.73
CA VAL A 11 0.05 42.18 48.97
C VAL A 11 -1.17 42.20 48.03
N PRO A 12 -1.00 42.18 46.70
CA PRO A 12 -2.13 41.98 45.79
C PRO A 12 -2.44 40.49 45.64
N GLY A 13 -3.73 40.19 45.69
CA GLY A 13 -4.31 38.85 45.70
C GLY A 13 -4.05 38.05 44.42
N LEU A 14 -3.98 36.73 44.64
CA LEU A 14 -3.85 35.70 43.62
C LEU A 14 -5.17 35.60 42.83
N VAL A 15 -5.24 36.18 41.64
CA VAL A 15 -6.32 35.94 40.67
C VAL A 15 -5.98 34.64 39.94
N GLY A 16 -6.73 33.57 40.24
CA GLY A 16 -6.61 32.29 39.56
C GLY A 16 -7.10 32.38 38.11
N VAL A 17 -6.17 32.36 37.17
CA VAL A 17 -6.46 32.17 35.74
C VAL A 17 -6.75 30.68 35.53
N LEU A 18 -8.02 30.33 35.29
CA LEU A 18 -8.42 29.03 34.76
C LEU A 18 -7.78 28.88 33.37
N GLY A 19 -6.69 28.12 33.29
CA GLY A 19 -6.11 27.71 32.02
C GLY A 19 -7.06 26.77 31.28
N LEU A 20 -7.64 27.24 30.17
CA LEU A 20 -8.22 26.36 29.15
C LEU A 20 -7.07 25.58 28.50
N VAL A 21 -6.74 24.41 29.05
CA VAL A 21 -5.88 23.45 28.37
C VAL A 21 -6.71 22.87 27.23
N GLY A 22 -6.50 23.40 26.02
CA GLY A 22 -7.05 22.83 24.81
C GLY A 22 -6.59 21.38 24.68
N LEU A 23 -7.54 20.45 24.76
CA LEU A 23 -7.37 19.03 24.46
C LEU A 23 -7.11 18.87 22.95
N PHE A 24 -5.93 19.26 22.48
CA PHE A 24 -5.39 18.76 21.22
C PHE A 24 -4.81 17.39 21.52
N GLY A 25 -5.68 16.38 21.62
CA GLY A 25 -5.24 14.99 21.57
C GLY A 25 -4.50 14.77 20.24
N PRO A 26 -3.49 13.89 20.20
CA PRO A 26 -2.90 13.50 18.92
C PRO A 26 -4.04 12.93 18.08
N GLN A 27 -4.38 13.62 16.99
CA GLN A 27 -5.13 12.98 15.92
C GLN A 27 -4.20 11.90 15.41
N ALA A 28 -4.36 10.68 15.93
CA ALA A 28 -3.80 9.51 15.30
C ALA A 28 -4.29 9.60 13.86
N MET A 29 -3.36 9.89 12.94
CA MET A 29 -3.56 9.72 11.53
C MET A 29 -3.95 8.25 11.41
N ALA A 30 -5.25 7.95 11.37
CA ALA A 30 -5.72 6.60 11.12
C ALA A 30 -5.04 6.20 9.81
N GLN A 31 -4.14 5.22 9.87
CA GLN A 31 -3.52 4.69 8.66
C GLN A 31 -4.69 4.29 7.76
N GLU A 32 -4.82 4.95 6.61
CA GLU A 32 -5.99 4.77 5.76
C GLU A 32 -6.06 3.28 5.35
N ALA A 33 -7.20 2.61 5.48
CA ALA A 33 -7.23 1.15 5.27
C ALA A 33 -6.91 0.74 3.82
N VAL A 34 -7.03 1.68 2.87
CA VAL A 34 -6.71 1.51 1.46
C VAL A 34 -5.64 2.52 1.07
N PRO A 35 -4.58 2.13 0.35
CA PRO A 35 -3.60 3.10 -0.14
C PRO A 35 -4.19 3.95 -1.28
N GLU A 36 -3.91 5.26 -1.29
CA GLU A 36 -4.33 6.18 -2.37
C GLU A 36 -3.69 5.85 -3.73
N ARG A 37 -2.53 5.20 -3.70
CA ARG A 37 -1.70 4.91 -4.87
C ARG A 37 -1.12 3.50 -4.73
N ARG A 38 -1.04 2.79 -5.84
CA ARG A 38 -0.49 1.44 -5.95
C ARG A 38 0.36 1.34 -7.21
N ILE A 39 0.99 0.19 -7.42
CA ILE A 39 1.82 -0.02 -8.59
C ILE A 39 1.38 -1.20 -9.44
N ILE A 40 1.69 -1.13 -10.74
CA ILE A 40 1.64 -2.24 -11.68
C ILE A 40 3.07 -2.51 -12.13
N ALA A 41 3.67 -3.60 -11.66
CA ALA A 41 5.05 -3.94 -12.00
C ALA A 41 5.15 -4.75 -13.30
N THR A 42 6.27 -4.57 -14.00
CA THR A 42 6.71 -5.31 -15.19
C THR A 42 8.12 -5.84 -14.90
N GLN A 43 8.34 -7.14 -15.11
CA GLN A 43 9.66 -7.75 -14.99
C GLN A 43 10.45 -7.60 -16.30
N ASP A 44 11.78 -7.61 -16.19
CA ASP A 44 12.75 -7.56 -17.29
C ASP A 44 12.53 -6.42 -18.29
N MET A 45 12.13 -5.26 -17.76
CA MET A 45 11.81 -4.07 -18.53
C MET A 45 12.38 -2.83 -17.83
N ASP A 46 13.04 -1.97 -18.59
CA ASP A 46 13.48 -0.63 -18.19
C ASP A 46 12.55 0.44 -18.77
N PHE A 47 12.33 1.51 -18.02
CA PHE A 47 11.56 2.68 -18.45
C PHE A 47 12.49 3.89 -18.59
N PRO A 48 13.30 4.00 -19.66
CA PRO A 48 14.28 5.08 -19.75
C PRO A 48 13.62 6.47 -19.83
N GLY A 49 14.30 7.47 -19.24
CA GLY A 49 13.84 8.86 -19.21
C GLY A 49 12.91 9.19 -18.05
N GLY A 50 12.55 10.48 -17.96
CA GLY A 50 11.65 11.01 -16.92
C GLY A 50 12.21 10.97 -15.50
N ASP A 51 13.50 10.72 -15.33
CA ASP A 51 14.15 10.45 -14.04
C ASP A 51 14.01 11.60 -13.03
N LEU A 52 13.69 11.22 -11.81
CA LEU A 52 13.80 12.02 -10.60
C LEU A 52 15.15 11.70 -9.92
N GLN A 53 15.26 11.94 -8.61
CA GLN A 53 16.49 11.65 -7.88
C GLN A 53 16.73 10.13 -7.76
N PRO A 54 17.82 9.59 -8.34
CA PRO A 54 18.14 8.17 -8.21
C PRO A 54 18.59 7.81 -6.79
N LEU A 55 18.32 6.56 -6.41
CA LEU A 55 18.72 5.96 -5.13
C LEU A 55 19.63 4.75 -5.40
N PHE A 56 20.80 4.72 -4.78
CA PHE A 56 21.77 3.62 -4.90
C PHE A 56 21.82 2.78 -3.63
N ASP A 57 22.41 1.58 -3.71
CA ASP A 57 22.52 0.63 -2.60
C ASP A 57 21.17 0.39 -1.90
N THR A 58 20.10 0.28 -2.71
CA THR A 58 18.72 0.21 -2.25
C THR A 58 18.06 -1.12 -2.63
N THR A 59 16.83 -1.32 -2.18
CA THR A 59 16.02 -2.51 -2.49
C THR A 59 14.83 -2.14 -3.37
N LEU A 60 14.21 -3.13 -4.02
CA LEU A 60 12.97 -2.93 -4.76
C LEU A 60 11.85 -2.38 -3.85
N GLU A 61 11.77 -2.88 -2.61
CA GLU A 61 10.81 -2.41 -1.62
C GLU A 61 11.04 -0.93 -1.28
N ALA A 62 12.27 -0.54 -0.97
CA ALA A 62 12.61 0.85 -0.67
C ALA A 62 12.37 1.75 -1.89
N CYS A 63 12.65 1.26 -3.10
CA CYS A 63 12.36 1.97 -4.36
C CYS A 63 10.87 2.24 -4.53
N ARG A 64 10.02 1.21 -4.35
CA ARG A 64 8.56 1.34 -4.38
C ARG A 64 8.07 2.33 -3.34
N THR A 65 8.52 2.19 -2.10
CA THR A 65 8.11 3.05 -0.99
C THR A 65 8.49 4.51 -1.24
N ALA A 66 9.72 4.77 -1.71
CA ALA A 66 10.17 6.11 -2.06
C ALA A 66 9.32 6.72 -3.18
N CYS A 67 9.01 5.95 -4.23
CA CYS A 67 8.18 6.44 -5.33
C CYS A 67 6.73 6.70 -4.91
N LEU A 68 6.11 5.81 -4.12
CA LEU A 68 4.74 6.01 -3.66
C LEU A 68 4.61 7.22 -2.71
N ALA A 69 5.67 7.53 -1.95
CA ALA A 69 5.74 8.69 -1.06
C ALA A 69 5.98 10.02 -1.79
N ASP A 70 6.52 10.00 -3.01
CA ASP A 70 6.74 11.19 -3.83
C ASP A 70 5.58 11.41 -4.80
N ALA A 71 4.84 12.51 -4.62
CA ALA A 71 3.73 12.89 -5.48
C ALA A 71 4.16 13.14 -6.95
N ALA A 72 5.43 13.50 -7.17
CA ALA A 72 5.98 13.68 -8.51
C ALA A 72 6.32 12.35 -9.20
N CYS A 73 6.42 11.23 -8.46
CA CYS A 73 6.83 9.94 -9.03
C CYS A 73 5.65 9.19 -9.63
N GLY A 74 5.57 9.13 -10.96
CA GLY A 74 4.56 8.35 -11.70
C GLY A 74 5.01 6.94 -12.11
N ALA A 75 6.31 6.64 -12.01
CA ALA A 75 6.86 5.33 -12.33
C ALA A 75 8.24 5.15 -11.68
N PHE A 76 8.80 3.94 -11.70
CA PHE A 76 10.22 3.73 -11.38
C PHE A 76 10.80 2.55 -12.16
N THR A 77 12.13 2.49 -12.23
CA THR A 77 12.86 1.28 -12.58
C THR A 77 13.85 0.93 -11.48
N PHE A 78 13.81 -0.31 -10.99
CA PHE A 78 14.80 -0.88 -10.10
C PHE A 78 15.68 -1.88 -10.86
N ASN A 79 16.98 -1.64 -10.89
CA ASN A 79 17.96 -2.56 -11.47
C ASN A 79 18.51 -3.48 -10.38
N SER A 80 18.08 -4.74 -10.40
CA SER A 80 18.49 -5.75 -9.41
C SER A 80 19.97 -6.16 -9.50
N ARG A 81 20.67 -5.86 -10.60
CA ARG A 81 22.09 -6.19 -10.76
C ARG A 81 22.99 -5.17 -10.06
N SER A 82 22.54 -3.92 -9.95
CA SER A 82 23.31 -2.82 -9.35
C SER A 82 22.65 -2.25 -8.09
N ASN A 83 21.53 -2.81 -7.64
CA ASN A 83 20.75 -2.30 -6.50
C ASN A 83 20.47 -0.79 -6.59
N ALA A 84 20.11 -0.34 -7.80
CA ALA A 84 19.85 1.06 -8.11
C ALA A 84 18.38 1.26 -8.48
N CYS A 85 17.76 2.26 -7.88
CA CYS A 85 16.40 2.71 -8.16
C CYS A 85 16.44 4.03 -8.89
N PHE A 86 15.63 4.13 -9.93
CA PHE A 86 15.43 5.32 -10.73
C PHE A 86 13.94 5.67 -10.67
N PRO A 87 13.49 6.45 -9.67
CA PRO A 87 12.15 7.02 -9.64
C PRO A 87 11.96 7.97 -10.81
N LYS A 88 10.76 8.05 -11.37
CA LYS A 88 10.46 8.75 -12.62
C LYS A 88 9.12 9.46 -12.53
N SER A 89 9.02 10.59 -13.21
CA SER A 89 7.79 11.38 -13.28
C SER A 89 6.67 10.71 -14.07
N ALA A 90 7.01 9.95 -15.12
CA ALA A 90 6.07 9.18 -15.93
C ALA A 90 6.83 8.08 -16.70
N VAL A 91 6.08 7.15 -17.32
CA VAL A 91 6.63 6.25 -18.33
C VAL A 91 6.78 7.01 -19.65
N VAL A 92 8.01 7.09 -20.15
CA VAL A 92 8.31 7.69 -21.46
C VAL A 92 8.44 6.61 -22.53
N GLU A 93 9.21 5.57 -22.22
CA GLU A 93 9.51 4.46 -23.13
C GLU A 93 9.59 3.15 -22.33
N ARG A 94 9.54 2.00 -23.03
CA ARG A 94 9.72 0.66 -22.45
C ARG A 94 10.74 -0.11 -23.27
N VAL A 95 11.83 -0.52 -22.64
CA VAL A 95 12.92 -1.26 -23.29
C VAL A 95 13.20 -2.55 -22.52
N PRO A 96 13.17 -3.73 -23.17
CA PRO A 96 13.52 -4.98 -22.51
C PRO A 96 14.91 -4.91 -21.90
N TYR A 97 15.01 -5.21 -20.60
CA TYR A 97 16.28 -5.22 -19.88
C TYR A 97 16.23 -6.26 -18.77
N ALA A 98 16.92 -7.38 -18.97
CA ALA A 98 16.91 -8.49 -18.03
C ALA A 98 17.47 -8.07 -16.65
N GLY A 99 16.70 -8.29 -15.59
CA GLY A 99 17.02 -7.87 -14.23
C GLY A 99 16.54 -6.47 -13.85
N ALA A 100 15.89 -5.73 -14.76
CA ALA A 100 15.14 -4.53 -14.40
C ALA A 100 13.70 -4.89 -13.97
N VAL A 101 13.26 -4.34 -12.85
CA VAL A 101 11.85 -4.37 -12.43
C VAL A 101 11.35 -2.95 -12.49
N SER A 102 10.46 -2.67 -13.45
CA SER A 102 9.85 -1.35 -13.58
C SER A 102 8.41 -1.38 -13.13
N ALA A 103 7.90 -0.26 -12.63
CA ALA A 103 6.50 -0.19 -12.24
C ALA A 103 5.91 1.19 -12.52
N GLU A 104 4.62 1.18 -12.84
CA GLU A 104 3.80 2.37 -13.02
C GLU A 104 3.01 2.62 -11.74
N VAL A 105 2.92 3.88 -11.32
CA VAL A 105 2.07 4.27 -10.21
C VAL A 105 0.69 4.61 -10.74
N VAL A 106 -0.33 3.96 -10.18
CA VAL A 106 -1.73 4.19 -10.52
C VAL A 106 -2.49 4.62 -9.28
N ALA A 107 -3.41 5.58 -9.46
CA ALA A 107 -4.28 6.05 -8.40
C ALA A 107 -5.36 5.02 -8.09
N THR A 108 -5.70 4.87 -6.82
CA THR A 108 -6.89 4.14 -6.39
C THR A 108 -8.14 4.90 -6.81
N ALA A 109 -9.18 4.19 -7.22
CA ALA A 109 -10.41 4.82 -7.68
C ALA A 109 -11.03 5.72 -6.59
N PRO A 110 -11.47 6.95 -6.92
CA PRO A 110 -12.00 7.88 -5.91
C PRO A 110 -13.19 7.34 -5.11
N GLY A 111 -14.06 6.53 -5.74
CA GLY A 111 -15.19 5.89 -5.06
C GLY A 111 -14.74 4.89 -3.98
N VAL A 112 -13.65 4.16 -4.22
CA VAL A 112 -13.06 3.26 -3.21
C VAL A 112 -12.57 4.08 -2.03
N LEU A 113 -11.76 5.11 -2.26
CA LEU A 113 -11.24 5.97 -1.18
C LEU A 113 -12.35 6.65 -0.39
N GLN A 114 -13.42 7.09 -1.06
CA GLN A 114 -14.59 7.68 -0.39
C GLN A 114 -15.32 6.69 0.53
N SER A 115 -15.46 5.42 0.11
CA SER A 115 -16.14 4.38 0.89
C SER A 115 -15.25 3.71 1.95
N ALA A 116 -13.93 3.75 1.78
CA ALA A 116 -12.97 2.99 2.59
C ALA A 116 -13.07 3.26 4.09
N PRO A 117 -13.25 4.50 4.59
CA PRO A 117 -13.40 4.75 6.03
C PRO A 117 -14.61 4.05 6.65
N THR A 118 -15.77 4.06 5.96
CA THR A 118 -16.97 3.36 6.43
C THR A 118 -16.76 1.85 6.43
N ARG A 119 -16.21 1.30 5.34
CA ARG A 119 -15.89 -0.14 5.25
C ARG A 119 -14.87 -0.57 6.30
N ALA A 120 -13.87 0.26 6.60
CA ALA A 120 -12.89 -0.01 7.64
C ALA A 120 -13.53 -0.01 9.04
N ALA A 121 -14.49 0.88 9.30
CA ALA A 121 -15.24 0.90 10.55
C ALA A 121 -16.09 -0.36 10.74
N ASP A 122 -16.72 -0.88 9.68
CA ASP A 122 -17.45 -2.15 9.71
C ASP A 122 -16.54 -3.34 10.09
N LEU A 123 -15.25 -3.21 9.81
CA LEU A 123 -14.20 -4.21 10.09
C LEU A 123 -13.41 -3.93 11.38
N ALA A 124 -13.77 -2.92 12.18
CA ALA A 124 -13.00 -2.51 13.36
C ALA A 124 -12.78 -3.64 14.38
N TRP A 125 -13.70 -4.62 14.42
CA TRP A 125 -13.61 -5.80 15.28
C TRP A 125 -12.47 -6.77 14.91
N LEU A 126 -11.94 -6.70 13.67
CA LEU A 126 -10.73 -7.45 13.27
C LEU A 126 -9.45 -6.90 13.91
N GLY A 127 -9.48 -5.64 14.36
CA GLY A 127 -8.35 -4.94 14.95
C GLY A 127 -7.43 -4.28 13.91
N ALA A 128 -6.75 -3.20 14.35
CA ALA A 128 -5.84 -2.43 13.50
C ALA A 128 -4.75 -3.27 12.80
N PRO A 129 -4.08 -4.25 13.45
CA PRO A 129 -3.04 -5.03 12.79
C PRO A 129 -3.52 -5.81 11.56
N THR A 130 -4.78 -6.25 11.52
CA THR A 130 -5.35 -6.94 10.35
C THR A 130 -5.65 -5.98 9.21
N LEU A 131 -6.10 -4.76 9.52
CA LEU A 131 -6.30 -3.70 8.53
C LEU A 131 -4.96 -3.23 7.97
N ASP A 132 -3.93 -3.10 8.81
CA ASP A 132 -2.57 -2.73 8.39
C ASP A 132 -1.99 -3.80 7.45
N GLN A 133 -2.11 -5.09 7.81
CA GLN A 133 -1.66 -6.20 6.94
C GLN A 133 -2.43 -6.25 5.60
N ALA A 134 -3.70 -5.81 5.58
CA ALA A 134 -4.45 -5.68 4.34
C ALA A 134 -3.92 -4.53 3.49
N ARG A 135 -3.66 -3.37 4.09
CA ARG A 135 -3.04 -2.22 3.42
C ARG A 135 -1.67 -2.58 2.84
N ASP A 136 -0.83 -3.28 3.61
CA ASP A 136 0.50 -3.73 3.19
C ASP A 136 0.41 -4.65 1.98
N LEU A 137 -0.50 -5.64 2.00
CA LEU A 137 -0.72 -6.51 0.86
C LEU A 137 -1.16 -5.71 -0.39
N ALA A 138 -1.99 -4.68 -0.23
CA ALA A 138 -2.40 -3.82 -1.35
C ALA A 138 -1.24 -3.02 -1.96
N LEU A 139 -0.29 -2.57 -1.13
CA LEU A 139 0.94 -1.91 -1.59
C LEU A 139 1.89 -2.90 -2.28
N GLU A 140 1.94 -4.15 -1.82
CA GLU A 140 2.85 -5.19 -2.32
C GLU A 140 2.34 -5.96 -3.53
N ILE A 141 1.02 -6.01 -3.76
CA ILE A 141 0.41 -6.92 -4.73
C ILE A 141 1.03 -6.78 -6.14
N GLY A 142 1.34 -5.55 -6.56
CA GLY A 142 1.96 -5.27 -7.85
C GLY A 142 3.36 -5.86 -7.99
N THR A 143 4.16 -5.91 -6.91
CA THR A 143 5.46 -6.61 -6.91
C THR A 143 5.33 -8.12 -6.75
N LEU A 144 4.34 -8.59 -5.97
CA LEU A 144 4.12 -10.01 -5.72
C LEU A 144 3.60 -10.74 -6.97
N HIS A 145 2.75 -10.05 -7.74
CA HIS A 145 2.16 -10.56 -8.98
C HIS A 145 2.26 -9.48 -10.08
N PRO A 146 3.44 -9.33 -10.70
CA PRO A 146 3.64 -8.39 -11.80
C PRO A 146 2.75 -8.74 -12.99
N ALA A 147 2.13 -7.71 -13.57
CA ALA A 147 1.15 -7.86 -14.63
C ALA A 147 1.24 -6.76 -15.71
N GLY A 148 2.25 -5.87 -15.62
CA GLY A 148 2.42 -4.81 -16.60
C GLY A 148 2.66 -5.38 -18.00
N GLY A 149 1.98 -4.79 -18.99
CA GLY A 149 2.00 -5.25 -20.37
C GLY A 149 0.96 -6.32 -20.71
N PHE A 150 0.23 -6.86 -19.73
CA PHE A 150 -0.91 -7.75 -19.97
C PHE A 150 -2.24 -6.99 -19.89
N ASP A 151 -3.21 -7.40 -20.70
CA ASP A 151 -4.62 -7.05 -20.50
C ASP A 151 -5.30 -8.01 -19.52
N LEU A 152 -6.43 -7.58 -18.96
CA LEU A 152 -7.16 -8.34 -17.94
C LEU A 152 -7.70 -9.68 -18.49
N ASP A 153 -8.18 -9.72 -19.73
CA ASP A 153 -8.80 -10.92 -20.30
C ASP A 153 -7.75 -12.01 -20.47
N THR A 154 -6.56 -11.67 -20.95
CA THR A 154 -5.40 -12.58 -21.02
C THR A 154 -5.06 -13.16 -19.65
N VAL A 155 -5.02 -12.32 -18.60
CA VAL A 155 -4.74 -12.78 -17.24
C VAL A 155 -5.84 -13.69 -16.71
N LEU A 156 -7.11 -13.36 -16.92
CA LEU A 156 -8.24 -14.18 -16.47
C LEU A 156 -8.31 -15.53 -17.20
N GLN A 157 -7.98 -15.57 -18.50
CA GLN A 157 -7.83 -16.84 -19.22
C GLN A 157 -6.74 -17.71 -18.58
N ALA A 158 -5.59 -17.12 -18.22
CA ALA A 158 -4.54 -17.86 -17.52
C ALA A 158 -5.04 -18.42 -16.16
N VAL A 159 -5.86 -17.69 -15.40
CA VAL A 159 -6.48 -18.22 -14.16
C VAL A 159 -7.30 -19.47 -14.46
N LEU A 160 -8.17 -19.42 -15.48
CA LEU A 160 -9.05 -20.53 -15.86
C LEU A 160 -8.26 -21.74 -16.35
N GLU A 161 -7.24 -21.54 -17.18
CA GLU A 161 -6.36 -22.60 -17.67
C GLU A 161 -5.67 -23.33 -16.52
N ARG A 162 -5.11 -22.60 -15.55
CA ARG A 162 -4.46 -23.20 -14.37
C ARG A 162 -5.45 -23.90 -13.45
N ALA A 163 -6.64 -23.34 -13.26
CA ALA A 163 -7.70 -23.99 -12.50
C ALA A 163 -8.13 -25.32 -13.13
N ASN A 164 -8.32 -25.35 -14.46
CA ASN A 164 -8.68 -26.55 -15.21
C ASN A 164 -7.55 -27.60 -15.24
N ALA A 165 -6.29 -27.16 -15.19
CA ALA A 165 -5.14 -28.02 -15.04
C ALA A 165 -4.93 -28.54 -13.61
N ASN A 166 -5.83 -28.22 -12.67
CA ASN A 166 -5.73 -28.54 -11.24
C ASN A 166 -4.42 -28.02 -10.61
N ASP A 167 -4.02 -26.81 -11.00
CA ASP A 167 -2.83 -26.10 -10.52
C ASP A 167 -3.24 -24.86 -9.69
N PRO A 168 -3.64 -25.06 -8.41
CA PRO A 168 -4.20 -23.99 -7.59
C PRO A 168 -3.19 -22.89 -7.24
N ALA A 169 -1.89 -23.23 -7.17
CA ALA A 169 -0.85 -22.26 -6.86
C ALA A 169 -0.70 -21.23 -8.00
N ASN A 170 -0.62 -21.70 -9.24
CA ASN A 170 -0.53 -20.79 -10.39
C ASN A 170 -1.88 -20.10 -10.66
N ALA A 171 -3.02 -20.75 -10.43
CA ALA A 171 -4.31 -20.08 -10.52
C ALA A 171 -4.39 -18.89 -9.55
N ALA A 172 -3.95 -19.07 -8.29
CA ALA A 172 -3.87 -17.98 -7.32
C ALA A 172 -2.87 -16.89 -7.74
N TYR A 173 -1.70 -17.25 -8.29
CA TYR A 173 -0.71 -16.30 -8.80
C TYR A 173 -1.31 -15.39 -9.89
N TRP A 174 -1.91 -15.97 -10.93
CA TRP A 174 -2.55 -15.20 -12.01
C TRP A 174 -3.74 -14.38 -11.50
N MET A 175 -4.46 -14.87 -10.50
CA MET A 175 -5.53 -14.09 -9.89
C MET A 175 -4.97 -12.85 -9.16
N GLY A 176 -3.83 -12.99 -8.50
CA GLY A 176 -3.09 -11.85 -7.94
C GLY A 176 -2.66 -10.84 -9.00
N ALA A 177 -2.27 -11.30 -10.20
CA ALA A 177 -1.94 -10.41 -11.31
C ALA A 177 -3.16 -9.59 -11.79
N ALA A 178 -4.36 -10.19 -11.83
CA ALA A 178 -5.59 -9.46 -12.16
C ALA A 178 -5.93 -8.40 -11.10
N VAL A 179 -5.70 -8.73 -9.81
CA VAL A 179 -5.81 -7.77 -8.71
C VAL A 179 -4.83 -6.61 -8.92
N SER A 180 -3.56 -6.89 -9.26
CA SER A 180 -2.56 -5.87 -9.57
C SER A 180 -3.00 -4.94 -10.69
N LEU A 181 -3.68 -5.44 -11.73
CA LEU A 181 -4.18 -4.60 -12.82
C LEU A 181 -5.34 -3.70 -12.38
N MET A 182 -6.36 -4.29 -11.77
CA MET A 182 -7.69 -3.65 -11.69
C MET A 182 -8.08 -3.16 -10.30
N ASP A 183 -7.52 -3.75 -9.23
CA ASP A 183 -7.83 -3.42 -7.83
C ASP A 183 -9.35 -3.46 -7.50
N ARG A 184 -10.07 -4.39 -8.13
CA ARG A 184 -11.52 -4.56 -7.99
C ARG A 184 -11.88 -5.52 -6.86
N SER A 185 -13.00 -5.27 -6.18
CA SER A 185 -13.49 -6.05 -5.03
C SER A 185 -13.61 -7.55 -5.30
N ASP A 186 -14.31 -7.94 -6.37
CA ASP A 186 -14.52 -9.33 -6.79
C ASP A 186 -13.20 -10.07 -7.05
N LEU A 187 -12.22 -9.41 -7.67
CA LEU A 187 -10.90 -10.01 -7.96
C LEU A 187 -10.12 -10.25 -6.67
N TRP A 188 -10.19 -9.34 -5.71
CA TRP A 188 -9.61 -9.53 -4.38
C TRP A 188 -10.25 -10.68 -3.61
N VAL A 189 -11.59 -10.80 -3.67
CA VAL A 189 -12.33 -11.91 -3.05
C VAL A 189 -11.96 -13.24 -3.70
N GLU A 190 -11.87 -13.29 -5.02
CA GLU A 190 -11.46 -14.50 -5.74
C GLU A 190 -9.99 -14.85 -5.47
N TYR A 191 -9.11 -13.84 -5.37
CA TYR A 191 -7.72 -14.04 -4.97
C TYR A 191 -7.61 -14.63 -3.56
N ALA A 192 -8.41 -14.15 -2.61
CA ALA A 192 -8.52 -14.72 -1.27
C ALA A 192 -8.95 -16.18 -1.32
N ARG A 193 -10.00 -16.49 -2.09
CA ARG A 193 -10.56 -17.84 -2.23
C ARG A 193 -9.54 -18.82 -2.82
N LEU A 194 -8.84 -18.42 -3.88
CA LEU A 194 -7.83 -19.26 -4.53
C LEU A 194 -6.60 -19.45 -3.64
N THR A 195 -6.12 -18.37 -3.01
CA THR A 195 -4.95 -18.41 -2.12
C THR A 195 -5.19 -19.32 -0.91
N ALA A 196 -6.39 -19.27 -0.31
CA ALA A 196 -6.75 -20.13 0.82
C ALA A 196 -6.78 -21.64 0.49
N ARG A 197 -6.91 -21.98 -0.80
CA ARG A 197 -7.00 -23.37 -1.29
C ARG A 197 -5.66 -23.92 -1.80
N VAL A 198 -4.61 -23.10 -1.84
CA VAL A 198 -3.28 -23.58 -2.24
C VAL A 198 -2.78 -24.59 -1.19
N PRO A 199 -2.55 -25.86 -1.58
CA PRO A 199 -2.03 -26.85 -0.67
C PRO A 199 -0.56 -26.56 -0.36
N SER A 200 -0.16 -26.77 0.89
CA SER A 200 1.24 -26.71 1.33
C SER A 200 1.47 -27.78 2.38
N GLN A 201 2.60 -28.48 2.30
CA GLN A 201 3.07 -29.41 3.34
C GLN A 201 3.93 -28.69 4.39
N ASP A 202 4.43 -27.49 4.06
CA ASP A 202 5.15 -26.61 4.97
C ASP A 202 4.13 -25.78 5.77
N TYR A 203 4.21 -25.88 7.11
CA TYR A 203 3.34 -25.20 8.06
C TYR A 203 3.47 -23.67 7.98
N ASP A 204 4.70 -23.15 7.90
CA ASP A 204 4.95 -21.72 7.86
C ASP A 204 4.44 -21.13 6.54
N GLN A 205 4.65 -21.86 5.43
CA GLN A 205 4.07 -21.48 4.15
C GLN A 205 2.53 -21.51 4.19
N GLN A 206 1.93 -22.54 4.80
CA GLN A 206 0.48 -22.64 4.94
C GLN A 206 -0.09 -21.47 5.77
N MET A 207 0.58 -21.08 6.85
CA MET A 207 0.19 -19.94 7.67
C MET A 207 0.31 -18.62 6.91
N ARG A 208 1.38 -18.42 6.14
CA ARG A 208 1.53 -17.23 5.27
C ARG A 208 0.43 -17.15 4.21
N LEU A 209 0.07 -18.27 3.57
CA LEU A 209 -1.02 -18.33 2.59
C LEU A 209 -2.37 -17.98 3.23
N ARG A 210 -2.66 -18.51 4.42
CA ARG A 210 -3.88 -18.18 5.17
C ARG A 210 -3.94 -16.70 5.56
N ALA A 211 -2.86 -16.15 6.09
CA ALA A 211 -2.78 -14.73 6.43
C ALA A 211 -2.99 -13.86 5.19
N ARG A 212 -2.35 -14.20 4.06
CA ARG A 212 -2.54 -13.51 2.78
C ARG A 212 -3.98 -13.58 2.28
N ALA A 213 -4.63 -14.74 2.41
CA ALA A 213 -6.03 -14.90 2.03
C ALA A 213 -6.96 -14.02 2.89
N VAL A 214 -6.68 -13.88 4.19
CA VAL A 214 -7.43 -12.97 5.08
C VAL A 214 -7.23 -11.52 4.65
N SER A 215 -5.99 -11.07 4.45
CA SER A 215 -5.70 -9.72 3.94
C SER A 215 -6.36 -9.44 2.59
N ALA A 216 -6.38 -10.43 1.69
CA ALA A 216 -7.06 -10.31 0.40
C ALA A 216 -8.58 -10.19 0.54
N ALA A 217 -9.20 -10.96 1.45
CA ALA A 217 -10.64 -10.89 1.72
C ALA A 217 -11.03 -9.52 2.30
N VAL A 218 -10.21 -9.00 3.23
CA VAL A 218 -10.37 -7.64 3.77
C VAL A 218 -10.29 -6.60 2.66
N ASN A 219 -9.28 -6.68 1.78
CA ASN A 219 -9.16 -5.77 0.64
C ASN A 219 -10.38 -5.85 -0.30
N GLY A 220 -10.92 -7.05 -0.52
CA GLY A 220 -12.16 -7.25 -1.27
C GLY A 220 -13.32 -6.46 -0.69
N TYR A 221 -13.52 -6.54 0.62
CA TYR A 221 -14.56 -5.78 1.31
C TYR A 221 -14.33 -4.26 1.27
N LEU A 222 -13.09 -3.81 1.49
CA LEU A 222 -12.72 -2.39 1.46
C LEU A 222 -12.96 -1.73 0.09
N ARG A 223 -13.05 -2.51 -0.99
CA ARG A 223 -13.30 -2.04 -2.37
C ARG A 223 -14.71 -2.31 -2.87
N ALA A 224 -15.58 -2.89 -2.03
CA ALA A 224 -16.94 -3.21 -2.41
C ALA A 224 -17.80 -1.94 -2.53
N GLU A 225 -18.50 -1.80 -3.64
CA GLU A 225 -19.48 -0.73 -3.85
C GLU A 225 -20.56 -0.75 -2.76
N ALA A 226 -21.06 0.43 -2.39
CA ALA A 226 -22.02 0.64 -1.30
C ALA A 226 -23.37 -0.03 -1.55
#